data_AF-A0A1W9N7B4-F1
#
_entry.id   AF-A0A1W9N7B4-F1
#
_cell.length_a   1.000
_cell.length_b   1.000
_cell.length_c   1.000
_cell.angle_alpha   90.00
_cell.angle_beta   90.00
_cell.angle_gamma   90.00
#
_symmetry.space_group_name_H-M   'P 1'
#
loop_
_entity.id
_entity.type
_entity.pdbx_description
1 polymer ?
#
loop_
_entity_poly.entity_id
_entity_poly.type
_entity_poly.pdbx_seq_one_letter_code
_entity_poly.pdbx_strand_id
1 'polypeptide(L)'
;MDLQFRLNWPLPCLILLGIFVSCLDVKAELSIKRNGRVDIALEYLLTKEFAEFGRGFGADDPWPLPITEKDFILQTIRHEGVKLKRYRLRQSADGEERVLVQLEAESVEAMRDFLGWDIVTEGDSKSGLLRIILPPVRSEAAELLNLLPELKQSEFELRVKLSGMKTVTGGEMEGSAAVFRTSPGELLTLNQSPYWEVSW
;
A
#
# COMPACT_ATOMS: atom_id res chain seq x y z
N MET A 1 28.14 4.95 -16.22
CA MET A 1 27.80 5.31 -14.83
C MET A 1 26.81 4.25 -14.40
N ASP A 2 27.33 3.18 -13.84
CA ASP A 2 26.60 1.94 -13.62
C ASP A 2 26.10 1.91 -12.18
N LEU A 3 24.82 2.25 -12.01
CA LEU A 3 24.13 2.19 -10.72
C LEU A 3 23.54 0.79 -10.54
N GLN A 4 24.33 -0.14 -9.99
CA GLN A 4 23.83 -1.45 -9.60
C GLN A 4 23.06 -1.37 -8.26
N PHE A 5 21.80 -0.97 -8.33
CA PHE A 5 20.90 -0.93 -7.18
C PHE A 5 20.36 -2.35 -6.84
N ARG A 6 21.17 -3.14 -6.11
CA ARG A 6 20.70 -4.42 -5.54
C ARG A 6 19.78 -4.17 -4.34
N LEU A 7 18.49 -4.06 -4.59
CA LEU A 7 17.49 -3.65 -3.60
C LEU A 7 16.52 -4.77 -3.19
N ASN A 8 16.72 -5.35 -2.01
CA ASN A 8 15.65 -6.01 -1.26
C ASN A 8 14.86 -4.92 -0.51
N TRP A 9 13.78 -4.42 -1.10
CA TRP A 9 12.95 -3.37 -0.51
C TRP A 9 11.61 -3.89 0.01
N PRO A 10 11.15 -3.43 1.20
CA PRO A 10 9.77 -3.61 1.62
C PRO A 10 8.83 -2.70 0.81
N LEU A 11 7.61 -3.18 0.59
CA LEU A 11 6.53 -2.58 -0.22
C LEU A 11 6.13 -1.10 0.03
N PRO A 12 6.46 -0.40 1.15
CA PRO A 12 5.96 0.97 1.38
C PRO A 12 6.78 2.12 0.77
N CYS A 13 8.03 1.92 0.34
CA CYS A 13 8.93 2.99 -0.14
C CYS A 13 8.56 3.58 -1.52
N LEU A 14 7.28 3.50 -1.92
CA LEU A 14 6.98 2.95 -3.24
C LEU A 14 5.77 3.54 -3.97
N ILE A 15 4.85 4.19 -3.25
CA ILE A 15 3.56 4.64 -3.79
C ILE A 15 3.71 6.01 -4.51
N LEU A 16 4.74 6.16 -5.36
CA LEU A 16 5.45 7.43 -5.57
C LEU A 16 6.09 7.70 -7.00
N LEU A 17 5.38 7.70 -8.18
CA LEU A 17 5.78 8.33 -9.52
C LEU A 17 4.70 9.15 -10.40
N GLY A 18 4.95 10.33 -11.05
CA GLY A 18 4.06 11.00 -12.08
C GLY A 18 3.26 12.33 -11.77
N ILE A 19 3.45 13.43 -12.56
CA ILE A 19 2.74 14.78 -12.64
C ILE A 19 2.06 14.85 -14.03
N PHE A 20 1.04 15.67 -14.35
CA PHE A 20 0.42 16.86 -13.74
C PHE A 20 -1.02 16.58 -13.24
N VAL A 21 -1.31 15.30 -13.01
CA VAL A 21 -2.57 14.73 -12.50
C VAL A 21 -2.16 13.73 -11.40
N SER A 22 -3.08 13.19 -10.59
CA SER A 22 -2.75 12.09 -9.67
C SER A 22 -2.40 10.81 -10.46
N CYS A 23 -1.14 10.67 -10.88
CA CYS A 23 -0.71 9.58 -11.77
C CYS A 23 -0.77 8.19 -11.16
N LEU A 24 -0.92 8.13 -9.84
CA LEU A 24 -1.12 6.93 -9.04
C LEU A 24 -2.00 7.31 -7.85
N ASP A 25 -3.27 6.92 -7.82
CA ASP A 25 -4.05 6.91 -6.58
C ASP A 25 -4.16 5.47 -6.07
N VAL A 26 -3.90 5.25 -4.78
CA VAL A 26 -3.90 3.92 -4.17
C VAL A 26 -4.91 3.85 -3.05
N LYS A 27 -5.90 2.98 -3.21
CA LYS A 27 -6.88 2.67 -2.17
C LYS A 27 -6.69 1.25 -1.67
N ALA A 28 -6.50 1.12 -0.37
CA ALA A 28 -6.37 -0.15 0.32
C ALA A 28 -7.56 -0.32 1.28
N GLU A 29 -8.32 -1.40 1.16
CA GLU A 29 -9.34 -1.79 2.15
C GLU A 29 -8.90 -3.07 2.85
N LEU A 30 -8.43 -2.93 4.09
CA LEU A 30 -8.04 -4.01 5.00
C LEU A 30 -9.25 -4.46 5.83
N SER A 31 -9.52 -5.77 5.89
CA SER A 31 -10.59 -6.35 6.67
C SER A 31 -10.04 -7.45 7.57
N ILE A 32 -10.01 -7.21 8.89
CA ILE A 32 -9.48 -8.15 9.88
C ILE A 32 -10.64 -8.97 10.46
N LYS A 33 -10.56 -10.29 10.28
CA LYS A 33 -11.57 -11.25 10.77
C LYS A 33 -11.29 -11.64 12.22
N ARG A 34 -12.35 -12.05 12.93
CA ARG A 34 -12.28 -12.51 14.35
C ARG A 34 -11.35 -13.71 14.58
N ASN A 35 -10.92 -14.40 13.52
CA ASN A 35 -9.98 -15.52 13.58
C ASN A 35 -8.56 -15.14 13.13
N GLY A 36 -8.21 -13.84 13.13
CA GLY A 36 -6.88 -13.34 12.77
C GLY A 36 -6.58 -13.23 11.28
N ARG A 37 -7.36 -13.91 10.42
CA ARG A 37 -7.21 -13.82 8.95
C ARG A 37 -7.55 -12.43 8.45
N VAL A 38 -6.82 -11.97 7.43
CA VAL A 38 -6.97 -10.64 6.85
C VAL A 38 -7.31 -10.74 5.37
N ASP A 39 -8.36 -10.07 4.93
CA ASP A 39 -8.56 -9.78 3.51
C ASP A 39 -8.05 -8.37 3.23
N ILE A 40 -7.42 -8.15 2.07
CA ILE A 40 -7.16 -6.80 1.57
C ILE A 40 -7.61 -6.67 0.13
N ALA A 41 -8.35 -5.60 -0.16
CA ALA A 41 -8.59 -5.15 -1.52
C ALA A 41 -7.67 -3.97 -1.82
N LEU A 42 -6.98 -4.01 -2.95
CA LEU A 42 -6.13 -2.93 -3.44
C LEU A 42 -6.72 -2.43 -4.77
N GLU A 43 -6.87 -1.13 -4.89
CA GLU A 43 -7.26 -0.44 -6.12
C GLU A 43 -6.17 0.59 -6.44
N TYR A 44 -5.49 0.39 -7.56
CA TYR A 44 -4.56 1.36 -8.14
C TYR A 44 -5.26 2.01 -9.33
N LEU A 45 -5.34 3.34 -9.34
CA LEU A 45 -5.68 4.13 -10.52
C LEU A 45 -4.37 4.68 -11.09
N LEU A 46 -4.06 4.34 -12.33
CA LEU A 46 -2.81 4.65 -13.01
C LEU A 46 -3.12 5.48 -14.27
N THR A 47 -2.34 6.52 -14.54
CA THR A 47 -2.33 7.09 -15.90
C THR A 47 -1.68 6.12 -16.88
N LYS A 48 -1.96 6.30 -18.17
CA LYS A 48 -1.36 5.49 -19.24
C LYS A 48 0.16 5.51 -19.17
N GLU A 49 0.74 6.70 -19.01
CA GLU A 49 2.18 6.95 -18.95
C GLU A 49 2.80 6.23 -17.75
N PHE A 50 2.13 6.23 -16.60
CA PHE A 50 2.58 5.51 -15.41
C PHE A 50 2.53 3.99 -15.60
N ALA A 51 1.44 3.47 -16.18
CA ALA A 51 1.28 2.05 -16.44
C ALA A 51 2.28 1.53 -17.48
N GLU A 52 2.61 2.33 -18.51
CA GLU A 52 3.69 2.04 -19.46
C GLU A 52 5.07 2.13 -18.78
N PHE A 53 5.31 3.17 -17.96
CA PHE A 53 6.57 3.35 -17.23
C PHE A 53 6.87 2.17 -16.31
N GLY A 54 5.94 1.79 -15.43
CA GLY A 54 6.11 0.68 -14.50
C GLY A 54 6.27 -0.69 -15.18
N ARG A 55 5.75 -0.86 -16.41
CA ARG A 55 5.99 -2.07 -17.23
C ARG A 55 7.31 -2.04 -18.02
N GLY A 56 7.91 -0.87 -18.19
CA GLY A 56 9.17 -0.69 -18.91
C GLY A 56 10.40 -1.23 -18.16
N PHE A 57 10.28 -1.49 -16.85
CA PHE A 57 11.34 -2.02 -16.02
C PHE A 57 11.59 -3.51 -16.27
N GLY A 58 12.88 -3.87 -16.34
CA GLY A 58 13.33 -5.24 -16.55
C GLY A 58 13.42 -6.06 -15.25
N ALA A 59 13.98 -7.27 -15.36
CA ALA A 59 14.23 -8.12 -14.19
C ALA A 59 15.40 -7.62 -13.32
N ASP A 60 16.30 -6.79 -13.88
CA ASP A 60 17.53 -6.35 -13.23
C ASP A 60 17.33 -5.12 -12.31
N ASP A 61 16.44 -4.21 -12.69
CA ASP A 61 15.89 -3.13 -11.85
C ASP A 61 14.38 -3.30 -11.83
N PRO A 62 13.80 -4.15 -10.96
CA PRO A 62 12.37 -4.43 -10.97
C PRO A 62 11.59 -3.20 -10.53
N TRP A 63 10.58 -2.83 -11.32
CA TRP A 63 9.59 -1.84 -10.92
C TRP A 63 8.99 -2.26 -9.57
N PRO A 64 8.98 -1.39 -8.55
CA PRO A 64 8.92 -1.94 -7.21
C PRO A 64 7.46 -2.01 -6.69
N LEU A 65 6.48 -1.37 -7.36
CA LEU A 65 5.04 -1.60 -7.11
C LEU A 65 4.57 -2.79 -7.95
N PRO A 66 3.87 -3.79 -7.37
CA PRO A 66 3.22 -4.80 -8.19
C PRO A 66 2.10 -4.16 -9.03
N ILE A 67 2.28 -4.09 -10.35
CA ILE A 67 1.26 -3.59 -11.29
C ILE A 67 0.59 -4.75 -12.01
N THR A 68 1.34 -5.79 -12.38
CA THR A 68 0.81 -6.92 -13.15
C THR A 68 0.44 -8.10 -12.24
N GLU A 69 -0.45 -8.97 -12.73
CA GLU A 69 -0.81 -10.21 -12.03
C GLU A 69 0.41 -11.07 -11.69
N LYS A 70 1.41 -11.10 -12.59
CA LYS A 70 2.68 -11.82 -12.39
C LYS A 70 3.45 -11.28 -11.19
N ASP A 71 3.46 -9.96 -10.98
CA ASP A 71 4.17 -9.32 -9.87
C ASP A 71 3.52 -9.70 -8.53
N PHE A 72 2.18 -9.64 -8.46
CA PHE A 72 1.43 -10.11 -7.28
C PHE A 72 1.66 -11.60 -7.00
N ILE A 73 1.64 -12.46 -8.03
CA ILE A 73 1.96 -13.89 -7.86
C ILE A 73 3.38 -14.06 -7.32
N LEU A 74 4.38 -13.40 -7.92
CA LEU A 74 5.77 -13.50 -7.48
C LEU A 74 5.99 -12.97 -6.06
N GLN A 75 5.31 -11.90 -5.65
CA GLN A 75 5.35 -11.41 -4.27
C GLN A 75 4.66 -12.38 -3.30
N THR A 76 3.46 -12.89 -3.61
CA THR A 76 2.79 -13.87 -2.72
C THR A 76 3.56 -15.18 -2.56
N ILE A 77 4.42 -15.56 -3.53
CA ILE A 77 5.35 -16.69 -3.38
C ILE A 77 6.51 -16.38 -2.40
N ARG A 78 6.90 -15.10 -2.26
CA ARG A 78 7.97 -14.64 -1.36
C ARG A 78 7.49 -14.41 0.09
N HIS A 79 6.19 -14.23 0.29
CA HIS A 79 5.58 -13.93 1.59
C HIS A 79 4.61 -15.05 1.99
N GLU A 80 5.08 -15.97 2.83
CA GLU A 80 4.30 -17.11 3.30
C GLU A 80 3.01 -16.67 4.01
N GLY A 81 1.94 -17.46 3.85
CA GLY A 81 0.63 -17.15 4.42
C GLY A 81 -0.21 -16.13 3.63
N VAL A 82 0.30 -15.52 2.55
CA VAL A 82 -0.48 -14.58 1.69
C VAL A 82 -0.81 -15.21 0.33
N LYS A 83 -2.05 -15.03 -0.12
CA LYS A 83 -2.59 -15.63 -1.35
C LYS A 83 -3.35 -14.62 -2.20
N LEU A 84 -2.99 -14.52 -3.48
CA LEU A 84 -3.76 -13.78 -4.48
C LEU A 84 -5.10 -14.51 -4.74
N LYS A 85 -6.23 -13.85 -4.48
CA LYS A 85 -7.58 -14.36 -4.74
C LYS A 85 -8.13 -13.93 -6.08
N ARG A 86 -7.80 -12.70 -6.49
CA ARG A 86 -8.26 -12.10 -7.73
C ARG A 86 -7.33 -10.97 -8.13
N TYR A 87 -6.98 -10.94 -9.41
CA TYR A 87 -6.47 -9.77 -10.10
C TYR A 87 -7.47 -9.39 -11.21
N ARG A 88 -7.65 -8.09 -11.47
CA ARG A 88 -8.40 -7.55 -12.60
C ARG A 88 -7.78 -6.25 -13.06
N LEU A 89 -7.37 -6.20 -14.32
CA LEU A 89 -7.07 -4.95 -15.01
C LEU A 89 -8.35 -4.45 -15.71
N ARG A 90 -8.62 -3.15 -15.60
CA ARG A 90 -9.58 -2.42 -16.45
C ARG A 90 -8.86 -1.25 -17.08
N GLN A 91 -9.10 -1.01 -18.37
CA GLN A 91 -8.57 0.15 -19.09
C GLN A 91 -9.76 1.05 -19.47
N SER A 92 -9.61 2.38 -19.31
CA SER A 92 -10.57 3.36 -19.81
C SER A 92 -10.37 3.59 -21.31
N ALA A 93 -11.31 4.29 -21.96
CA ALA A 93 -11.15 4.68 -23.36
C ALA A 93 -9.97 5.66 -23.57
N ASP A 94 -9.64 6.41 -22.53
CA ASP A 94 -8.58 7.44 -22.52
C ASP A 94 -7.20 6.85 -22.16
N GLY A 95 -7.12 5.54 -21.89
CA GLY A 95 -5.89 4.81 -21.61
C GLY A 95 -5.49 4.74 -20.13
N GLU A 96 -6.27 5.34 -19.23
CA GLU A 96 -6.10 5.14 -17.79
C GLU A 96 -6.33 3.67 -17.42
N GLU A 97 -5.59 3.19 -16.43
CA GLU A 97 -5.70 1.83 -15.95
C GLU A 97 -6.17 1.77 -14.51
N ARG A 98 -7.05 0.81 -14.22
CA ARG A 98 -7.51 0.48 -12.88
C ARG A 98 -7.16 -0.96 -12.58
N VAL A 99 -6.16 -1.15 -11.72
CA VAL A 99 -5.72 -2.46 -11.24
C VAL A 99 -6.45 -2.77 -9.94
N LEU A 100 -7.27 -3.82 -9.95
CA LEU A 100 -8.07 -4.26 -8.81
C LEU A 100 -7.56 -5.62 -8.33
N VAL A 101 -7.10 -5.69 -7.09
CA VAL A 101 -6.48 -6.87 -6.49
C VAL A 101 -7.21 -7.25 -5.22
N GLN A 102 -7.39 -8.54 -4.99
CA GLN A 102 -7.85 -9.08 -3.72
C GLN A 102 -6.82 -10.10 -3.24
N LEU A 103 -6.23 -9.85 -2.08
CA LEU A 103 -5.33 -10.78 -1.39
C LEU A 103 -6.00 -11.25 -0.10
N GLU A 104 -5.60 -12.42 0.36
CA GLU A 104 -5.99 -12.97 1.66
C GLU A 104 -4.71 -13.43 2.38
N ALA A 105 -4.55 -13.01 3.63
CA ALA A 105 -3.50 -13.48 4.52
C ALA A 105 -4.08 -14.36 5.64
N GLU A 106 -3.29 -15.34 6.05
CA GLU A 106 -3.65 -16.27 7.13
C GLU A 106 -3.55 -15.61 8.51
N SER A 107 -2.76 -14.55 8.65
CA SER A 107 -2.67 -13.72 9.85
C SER A 107 -2.37 -12.25 9.54
N VAL A 108 -2.38 -11.39 10.56
CA VAL A 108 -1.99 -9.97 10.46
C VAL A 108 -0.49 -9.85 10.18
N GLU A 109 0.34 -10.71 10.76
CA GLU A 109 1.79 -10.74 10.56
C GLU A 109 2.16 -11.09 9.12
N ALA A 110 1.49 -12.08 8.50
CA ALA A 110 1.69 -12.39 7.09
C ALA A 110 1.33 -11.20 6.18
N MET A 111 0.26 -10.46 6.51
CA MET A 111 -0.12 -9.24 5.77
C MET A 111 0.88 -8.10 6.01
N ARG A 112 1.35 -7.93 7.24
CA ARG A 112 2.40 -6.97 7.64
C ARG A 112 3.67 -7.21 6.83
N ASP A 113 4.14 -8.45 6.81
CA ASP A 113 5.40 -8.81 6.15
C ASP A 113 5.30 -8.71 4.62
N PHE A 114 4.11 -8.95 4.04
CA PHE A 114 3.83 -8.66 2.63
C PHE A 114 3.85 -7.15 2.36
N LEU A 115 3.01 -6.36 3.05
CA LEU A 115 2.87 -4.92 2.81
C LEU A 115 4.10 -4.12 3.24
N GLY A 116 4.95 -4.66 4.12
CA GLY A 116 6.11 -3.99 4.71
C GLY A 116 5.78 -2.81 5.63
N TRP A 117 4.49 -2.53 5.92
CA TRP A 117 4.07 -1.64 7.00
C TRP A 117 4.36 -2.29 8.35
N ASP A 118 4.60 -1.51 9.40
CA ASP A 118 4.66 -2.06 10.75
C ASP A 118 3.25 -2.05 11.35
N ILE A 119 2.63 -3.23 11.41
CA ILE A 119 1.27 -3.45 11.89
C ILE A 119 1.38 -4.23 13.21
N VAL A 120 0.93 -3.59 14.29
CA VAL A 120 0.95 -4.14 15.64
C VAL A 120 -0.49 -4.31 16.11
N THR A 121 -0.83 -5.51 16.56
CA THR A 121 -2.11 -5.80 17.22
C THR A 121 -1.89 -6.20 18.67
N GLU A 122 -2.53 -5.48 19.59
CA GLU A 122 -2.52 -5.74 21.03
C GLU A 122 -3.95 -6.04 21.52
N GLY A 123 -4.10 -6.87 22.56
CA GLY A 123 -5.38 -7.18 23.19
C GLY A 123 -5.97 -8.56 22.88
N ASP A 124 -7.30 -8.68 22.96
CA ASP A 124 -8.02 -9.94 22.86
C ASP A 124 -9.26 -9.87 21.93
N SER A 125 -10.04 -10.95 21.91
CA SER A 125 -11.26 -11.10 21.11
C SER A 125 -12.40 -10.10 21.41
N LYS A 126 -12.31 -9.31 22.50
CA LYS A 126 -13.35 -8.40 23.01
C LYS A 126 -12.88 -6.95 23.11
N SER A 127 -11.59 -6.72 23.27
CA SER A 127 -10.98 -5.39 23.29
C SER A 127 -9.54 -5.46 22.85
N GLY A 128 -9.15 -4.55 21.95
CA GLY A 128 -7.78 -4.47 21.49
C GLY A 128 -7.48 -3.17 20.75
N LEU A 129 -6.24 -3.08 20.29
CA LEU A 129 -5.66 -1.96 19.56
C LEU A 129 -4.96 -2.49 18.32
N LEU A 130 -5.25 -1.88 17.18
CA LEU A 130 -4.51 -2.05 15.93
C LEU A 130 -3.76 -0.74 15.72
N ARG A 131 -2.44 -0.79 15.76
CA ARG A 131 -1.56 0.32 15.40
C ARG A 131 -0.91 0.01 14.06
N ILE A 132 -1.10 0.88 13.08
CA ILE A 132 -0.42 0.83 11.78
C ILE A 132 0.57 1.99 11.76
N ILE A 133 1.86 1.67 11.67
CA ILE A 133 2.96 2.62 11.58
C ILE A 133 3.50 2.55 10.15
N LEU A 134 3.42 3.68 9.45
CA LEU A 134 4.03 3.78 8.12
C LEU A 134 5.55 3.97 8.30
N PRO A 135 6.39 3.19 7.60
CA PRO A 135 7.83 3.36 7.72
C PRO A 135 8.24 4.74 7.18
N PRO A 136 9.35 5.30 7.68
CA PRO A 136 9.84 6.58 7.20
C PRO A 136 10.24 6.48 5.72
N VAL A 137 9.95 7.52 4.94
CA VAL A 137 10.39 7.61 3.54
C VAL A 137 11.91 7.70 3.52
N ARG A 138 12.57 6.67 2.97
CA ARG A 138 14.04 6.60 2.92
C ARG A 138 14.61 7.55 1.87
N SER A 139 15.91 7.85 1.99
CA SER A 139 16.68 8.68 1.06
C SER A 139 16.45 8.35 -0.41
N GLU A 140 16.42 7.08 -0.75
CA GLU A 140 16.29 6.57 -2.11
C GLU A 140 14.88 6.79 -2.68
N ALA A 141 13.85 6.68 -1.82
CA ALA A 141 12.48 7.04 -2.17
C ALA A 141 12.32 8.58 -2.27
N ALA A 142 13.05 9.34 -1.46
CA ALA A 142 13.10 10.80 -1.54
C ALA A 142 13.81 11.31 -2.81
N GLU A 143 14.88 10.65 -3.28
CA GLU A 143 15.54 10.91 -4.55
C GLU A 143 14.60 10.66 -5.73
N LEU A 144 13.94 9.50 -5.74
CA LEU A 144 12.95 9.14 -6.75
C LEU A 144 11.77 10.14 -6.76
N LEU A 145 11.36 10.64 -5.59
CA LEU A 145 10.40 11.74 -5.42
C LEU A 145 10.88 13.13 -5.85
N ASN A 146 12.18 13.31 -6.07
CA ASN A 146 12.73 14.55 -6.62
C ASN A 146 12.90 14.44 -8.14
N LEU A 147 13.17 13.24 -8.66
CA LEU A 147 13.03 12.94 -10.09
C LEU A 147 11.58 13.09 -10.53
N LEU A 148 10.65 12.73 -9.64
CA LEU A 148 9.21 12.81 -9.87
C LEU A 148 8.57 13.54 -8.67
N PRO A 149 8.53 14.91 -8.70
CA PRO A 149 7.94 15.82 -7.70
C PRO A 149 6.45 15.70 -7.31
N GLU A 150 5.77 14.61 -7.62
CA GLU A 150 4.47 14.74 -8.31
C GLU A 150 3.32 14.15 -7.48
N LEU A 151 3.60 12.94 -7.01
CA LEU A 151 3.00 12.12 -5.97
C LEU A 151 3.36 12.58 -4.57
N LYS A 152 4.16 13.63 -4.52
CA LYS A 152 4.02 14.56 -3.42
C LYS A 152 2.54 15.02 -3.28
N GLN A 153 1.71 14.84 -4.33
CA GLN A 153 0.27 15.12 -4.39
C GLN A 153 -0.63 13.90 -4.66
N SER A 154 -0.12 12.66 -4.76
CA SER A 154 -0.98 11.47 -4.97
C SER A 154 -1.71 11.10 -3.69
N GLU A 155 -2.95 10.61 -3.78
CA GLU A 155 -3.69 10.19 -2.59
C GLU A 155 -3.47 8.70 -2.28
N PHE A 156 -3.04 8.42 -1.05
CA PHE A 156 -3.11 7.10 -0.44
C PHE A 156 -4.26 7.06 0.58
N GLU A 157 -5.28 6.26 0.31
CA GLU A 157 -6.39 6.00 1.24
C GLU A 157 -6.31 4.57 1.78
N LEU A 158 -6.19 4.42 3.11
CA LEU A 158 -6.29 3.15 3.80
C LEU A 158 -7.59 3.10 4.62
N ARG A 159 -8.46 2.16 4.27
CA ARG A 159 -9.69 1.84 5.01
C ARG A 159 -9.47 0.57 5.81
N VAL A 160 -9.74 0.59 7.11
CA VAL A 160 -9.71 -0.59 7.99
C VAL A 160 -11.13 -0.91 8.44
N LYS A 161 -11.55 -2.16 8.19
CA LYS A 161 -12.78 -2.75 8.69
C LYS A 161 -12.46 -3.78 9.75
N LEU A 162 -12.97 -3.54 10.96
CA LEU A 162 -12.82 -4.44 12.10
C LEU A 162 -14.15 -4.48 12.88
N SER A 163 -14.46 -5.63 13.46
CA SER A 163 -15.68 -5.81 14.25
C SER A 163 -15.59 -5.08 15.59
N GLY A 164 -16.50 -4.14 15.84
CA GLY A 164 -16.66 -3.52 17.16
C GLY A 164 -15.81 -2.26 17.40
N MET A 165 -15.27 -1.63 16.35
CA MET A 165 -14.44 -0.43 16.47
C MET A 165 -15.09 0.67 17.33
N LYS A 166 -14.31 1.29 18.22
CA LYS A 166 -14.72 2.30 19.20
C LYS A 166 -14.07 3.66 18.93
N THR A 167 -12.76 3.69 18.72
CA THR A 167 -12.00 4.93 18.50
C THR A 167 -11.03 4.80 17.33
N VAL A 168 -10.73 5.94 16.72
CA VAL A 168 -9.73 6.08 15.65
C VAL A 168 -8.84 7.28 16.00
N THR A 169 -7.52 7.12 15.94
CA THR A 169 -6.54 8.19 16.21
C THR A 169 -5.61 8.34 15.01
N GLY A 170 -5.45 9.57 14.50
CA GLY A 170 -4.65 9.85 13.29
C GLY A 170 -5.42 9.74 11.97
N GLY A 171 -6.69 9.34 12.03
CA GLY A 171 -7.62 9.31 10.90
C GLY A 171 -9.06 9.48 11.40
N GLU A 172 -10.05 9.14 10.58
CA GLU A 172 -11.48 9.35 10.86
C GLU A 172 -12.30 8.05 10.79
N MET A 173 -13.57 8.09 11.19
CA MET A 173 -14.48 6.95 11.13
C MET A 173 -15.60 7.21 10.13
N GLU A 174 -15.59 6.48 9.01
CA GLU A 174 -16.60 6.54 7.96
C GLU A 174 -17.51 5.29 8.02
N GLY A 175 -18.64 5.41 8.70
CA GLY A 175 -19.64 4.35 8.81
C GLY A 175 -19.13 3.15 9.62
N SER A 176 -18.68 2.10 8.93
CA SER A 176 -18.10 0.89 9.54
C SER A 176 -16.63 0.65 9.17
N ALA A 177 -15.96 1.67 8.63
CA ALA A 177 -14.53 1.68 8.37
C ALA A 177 -13.87 2.81 9.17
N ALA A 178 -12.71 2.54 9.76
CA ALA A 178 -11.75 3.58 10.05
C ALA A 178 -11.06 3.96 8.72
N VAL A 179 -10.80 5.24 8.47
CA VAL A 179 -10.17 5.72 7.23
C VAL A 179 -8.99 6.63 7.57
N PHE A 180 -7.88 6.36 6.91
CA PHE A 180 -6.66 7.16 6.93
C PHE A 180 -6.35 7.63 5.52
N ARG A 181 -6.00 8.91 5.38
CA ARG A 181 -5.58 9.52 4.12
C ARG A 181 -4.26 10.24 4.34
N THR A 182 -3.34 10.08 3.40
CA THR A 182 -2.13 10.90 3.34
C THR A 182 -1.68 11.01 1.89
N SER A 183 -0.99 12.09 1.55
CA SER A 183 -0.10 12.09 0.40
C SER A 183 1.29 11.62 0.82
N PRO A 184 1.99 10.81 0.02
CA PRO A 184 3.35 10.42 0.38
C PRO A 184 4.38 11.56 0.20
N GLY A 185 3.94 12.74 -0.24
CA GLY A 185 4.62 14.03 -0.03
C GLY A 185 4.52 14.58 1.39
N GLU A 186 3.39 14.42 2.08
CA GLU A 186 3.32 14.69 3.53
C GLU A 186 4.30 13.80 4.28
N LEU A 187 4.35 12.50 3.93
CA LEU A 187 5.26 11.52 4.56
C LEU A 187 6.74 11.92 4.47
N LEU A 188 7.17 12.66 3.44
CA LEU A 188 8.52 13.24 3.34
C LEU A 188 8.79 14.38 4.33
N THR A 189 7.75 15.11 4.75
CA THR A 189 7.88 16.28 5.63
C THR A 189 7.75 15.94 7.11
N LEU A 190 7.36 14.71 7.44
CA LEU A 190 7.22 14.25 8.82
C LEU A 190 8.58 13.86 9.43
N ASN A 191 8.91 14.49 10.55
CA ASN A 191 10.11 14.19 11.35
C ASN A 191 10.02 12.87 12.15
N GLN A 192 8.87 12.18 12.10
CA GLN A 192 8.58 10.92 12.78
C GLN A 192 7.65 10.09 11.90
N SER A 193 7.74 8.75 11.96
CA SER A 193 6.77 7.87 11.32
C SER A 193 5.35 8.19 11.80
N PRO A 194 4.40 8.52 10.89
CA PRO A 194 3.01 8.63 11.30
C PRO A 194 2.50 7.25 11.69
N TYR A 195 1.72 7.24 12.76
CA TYR A 195 0.99 6.07 13.20
C TYR A 195 -0.50 6.37 13.18
N TRP A 196 -1.27 5.31 12.98
CA TRP A 196 -2.71 5.32 12.98
C TRP A 196 -3.20 4.20 13.89
N GLU A 197 -4.16 4.52 14.76
CA GLU A 197 -4.68 3.58 15.74
C GLU A 197 -6.18 3.38 15.61
N VAL A 198 -6.61 2.14 15.76
CA VAL A 198 -8.02 1.72 15.80
C VAL A 198 -8.22 0.82 17.02
N SER A 199 -9.14 1.19 17.91
CA SER A 199 -9.53 0.35 19.06
C SER A 199 -10.88 -0.33 18.85
N TRP A 200 -11.10 -1.48 19.49
CA TRP A 200 -12.38 -2.22 19.48
C TRP A 200 -12.77 -2.78 20.86
#